data_AF-D0US92-F1
#
_entry.id   AF-D0US92-F1
#
_cell.length_a   1.000
_cell.length_b   1.000
_cell.length_c   1.000
_cell.angle_alpha   90.00
_cell.angle_beta   90.00
_cell.angle_gamma   90.00
#
_symmetry.space_group_name_H-M   'P 1'
#
loop_
_entity.id
_entity.type
_entity.pdbx_description
1 polymer ?
#
loop_
_entity_poly.entity_id
_entity_poly.type
_entity_poly.pdbx_seq_one_letter_code
_entity_poly.pdbx_strand_id
1 'polypeptide(L)'
;DLTENGRKMLHNFLFDICGLQGGFTLEKREQQCIDYIRRTVGRDKIVLMLVSGGVDSAVCAALLHKALLQGDDSSRVQAIHIDNGFLRKDESEQVVTSLQQLGLNLRVVKASLTFYDASTNVHGRQTLSLCRTVNPEEKRRIIGDTFVKVADRTANDLNLTWDNLLLGQGTLRPDLIESASHMASSRADAIKT
;
A
#
# COMPACT_ATOMS: atom_id res chain seq x y z
N ASP A 1 25.84 6.78 14.33
CA ASP A 1 25.97 6.52 15.78
C ASP A 1 27.28 5.86 16.16
N LEU A 2 27.86 5.02 15.29
CA LEU A 2 29.21 4.46 15.48
C LEU A 2 30.34 5.53 15.42
N THR A 3 30.09 6.66 14.75
CA THR A 3 30.98 7.83 14.77
C THR A 3 30.53 8.79 15.87
N GLU A 4 31.32 8.92 16.93
CA GLU A 4 31.02 9.67 18.15
C GLU A 4 30.48 11.09 17.89
N ASN A 5 31.11 11.83 16.97
CA ASN A 5 30.73 13.20 16.63
C ASN A 5 30.03 13.34 15.25
N GLY A 6 29.56 12.24 14.65
CA GLY A 6 29.01 12.25 13.29
C GLY A 6 27.82 13.20 13.11
N ARG A 7 26.90 13.27 14.08
CA ARG A 7 25.77 14.21 14.03
C ARG A 7 26.24 15.67 14.05
N LYS A 8 27.25 16.01 14.86
CA LYS A 8 27.81 17.36 14.95
C LYS A 8 28.50 17.76 13.66
N MET A 9 29.23 16.84 13.02
CA MET A 9 29.84 17.08 11.71
C MET A 9 28.80 17.43 10.64
N LEU A 10 27.72 16.64 10.56
CA LEU A 10 26.63 16.91 9.61
C LEU A 10 25.89 18.21 9.92
N HIS A 11 25.67 18.52 11.20
CA HIS A 11 25.07 19.79 11.62
C HIS A 11 25.89 20.98 11.14
N ASN A 12 27.19 20.99 11.44
CA ASN A 12 28.07 22.08 11.05
C ASN A 12 28.07 22.29 9.53
N PHE A 13 28.10 21.20 8.76
CA PHE A 13 28.02 21.28 7.31
C PHE A 13 26.70 21.88 6.82
N LEU A 14 25.56 21.36 7.29
CA LEU A 14 24.24 21.76 6.80
C LEU A 14 23.86 23.19 7.23
N PHE A 15 24.17 23.58 8.47
CA PHE A 15 23.70 24.84 9.05
C PHE A 15 24.77 25.93 9.03
N ASP A 16 26.00 25.63 9.47
CA ASP A 16 27.04 26.66 9.60
C ASP A 16 27.72 26.96 8.26
N ILE A 17 27.94 25.94 7.41
CA ILE A 17 28.59 26.09 6.11
C ILE A 17 27.58 26.36 5.00
N CYS A 18 26.55 25.51 4.86
CA CYS A 18 25.54 25.64 3.81
C CYS A 18 24.42 26.64 4.12
N GLY A 19 24.27 27.09 5.37
CA GLY A 19 23.27 28.09 5.75
C GLY A 19 21.81 27.63 5.68
N LEU A 20 21.54 26.32 5.79
CA LEU A 20 20.16 25.81 5.74
C LEU A 20 19.37 26.22 6.99
N GLN A 21 18.07 26.47 6.84
CA GLN A 21 17.21 26.97 7.93
C GLN A 21 16.45 25.86 8.70
N GLY A 22 16.67 24.58 8.37
CA GLY A 22 16.00 23.47 9.05
C GLY A 22 14.49 23.36 8.79
N GLY A 23 13.99 23.93 7.68
CA GLY A 23 12.56 23.95 7.34
C GLY A 23 11.95 22.58 6.98
N PHE A 24 12.73 21.51 6.97
CA PHE A 24 12.31 20.15 6.61
C PHE A 24 11.79 19.39 7.84
N THR A 25 10.68 19.87 8.43
CA THR A 25 10.04 19.23 9.59
C THR A 25 8.92 18.29 9.15
N LEU A 26 8.48 17.41 10.06
CA LEU A 26 7.43 16.43 9.74
C LEU A 26 6.09 17.12 9.46
N GLU A 27 5.74 18.14 10.22
CA GLU A 27 4.47 18.89 10.10
C GLU A 27 4.39 19.60 8.76
N LYS A 28 5.47 20.28 8.35
CA LYS A 28 5.56 20.95 7.05
C LYS A 28 5.44 19.94 5.91
N ARG A 29 6.06 18.76 6.04
CA ARG A 29 6.00 17.69 5.03
C ARG A 29 4.61 17.06 4.95
N GLU A 30 3.95 16.86 6.08
CA GLU A 30 2.59 16.34 6.12
C GLU A 30 1.64 17.30 5.38
N GLN A 31 1.71 18.60 5.69
CA GLN A 31 0.88 19.60 5.03
C GLN A 31 1.18 19.68 3.52
N GLN A 32 2.45 19.70 3.13
CA GLN A 32 2.85 19.66 1.72
C GLN A 32 2.33 18.41 1.00
N CYS A 33 2.32 17.26 1.68
CA CYS A 33 1.79 16.01 1.15
C CYS A 33 0.26 16.08 0.97
N ILE A 34 -0.46 16.61 1.96
CA ILE A 34 -1.91 16.84 1.88
C ILE A 34 -2.25 17.74 0.68
N ASP A 35 -1.52 18.84 0.51
CA ASP A 35 -1.74 19.78 -0.59
C ASP A 35 -1.37 19.17 -1.95
N TYR A 36 -0.37 18.30 -1.98
CA TYR A 36 -0.02 17.53 -3.17
C TYR A 36 -1.13 16.52 -3.53
N ILE A 37 -1.64 15.77 -2.55
CA ILE A 37 -2.74 14.80 -2.73
C ILE A 37 -3.98 15.52 -3.28
N ARG A 38 -4.40 16.63 -2.66
CA ARG A 38 -5.58 17.40 -3.09
C ARG A 38 -5.46 17.88 -4.53
N ARG A 39 -4.28 18.39 -4.92
CA ARG A 39 -4.03 18.84 -6.31
C ARG A 39 -4.02 17.69 -7.31
N THR A 40 -3.43 16.55 -6.94
CA THR A 40 -3.27 15.39 -7.83
C THR A 40 -4.59 14.67 -8.06
N VAL A 41 -5.37 14.48 -6.98
CA VAL A 41 -6.66 13.80 -7.03
C VAL A 41 -7.74 14.72 -7.60
N GLY A 42 -7.66 16.03 -7.32
CA GLY A 42 -8.66 16.99 -7.76
C GLY A 42 -10.01 16.78 -7.10
N ARG A 43 -11.08 17.24 -7.77
CA ARG A 43 -12.45 17.23 -7.24
C ARG A 43 -13.30 16.04 -7.69
N ASP A 44 -12.93 15.39 -8.80
CA ASP A 44 -13.81 14.43 -9.46
C ASP A 44 -13.34 12.97 -9.30
N LYS A 45 -12.06 12.74 -8.99
CA LYS A 45 -11.49 11.37 -8.91
C LYS A 45 -11.63 10.73 -7.54
N ILE A 46 -11.98 9.45 -7.51
CA ILE A 46 -12.00 8.64 -6.29
C ILE A 46 -10.65 7.95 -6.13
N VAL A 47 -10.15 7.83 -4.90
CA VAL A 47 -8.95 7.04 -4.60
C VAL A 47 -9.35 5.67 -4.07
N LEU A 48 -8.94 4.61 -4.77
CA LEU A 48 -9.02 3.23 -4.30
C LEU A 48 -7.72 2.88 -3.57
N MET A 49 -7.85 2.37 -2.35
CA MET A 49 -6.74 1.88 -1.53
C MET A 49 -6.90 0.40 -1.25
N LEU A 50 -5.90 -0.41 -1.60
CA LEU A 50 -5.82 -1.79 -1.15
C LEU A 50 -5.05 -1.83 0.17
N VAL A 51 -5.75 -2.11 1.26
CA VAL A 51 -5.19 -2.07 2.61
C VAL A 51 -4.81 -3.47 3.04
N SER A 52 -3.51 -3.69 3.22
CA SER A 52 -2.96 -5.01 3.61
C SER A 52 -3.04 -5.27 5.12
N GLY A 53 -3.15 -4.21 5.93
CA GLY A 53 -2.96 -4.26 7.39
C GLY A 53 -1.56 -3.90 7.86
N GLY A 54 -0.58 -3.79 6.94
CA GLY A 54 0.72 -3.21 7.24
C GLY A 54 0.63 -1.71 7.56
N VAL A 55 1.55 -1.24 8.40
CA VAL A 55 1.64 0.16 8.88
C VAL A 55 1.61 1.14 7.71
N ASP A 56 2.38 0.88 6.65
CA ASP A 56 2.48 1.80 5.51
C ASP A 56 1.14 1.98 4.78
N SER A 57 0.41 0.87 4.56
CA SER A 57 -0.91 0.92 3.91
C SER A 57 -1.97 1.59 4.80
N ALA A 58 -1.90 1.39 6.12
CA ALA A 58 -2.81 2.00 7.08
C ALA A 58 -2.57 3.51 7.21
N VAL A 59 -1.31 3.93 7.34
CA VAL A 59 -0.94 5.35 7.39
C VAL A 59 -1.26 6.05 6.08
N CYS A 60 -1.01 5.41 4.94
CA CYS A 60 -1.38 5.96 3.62
C CYS A 60 -2.89 6.17 3.51
N ALA A 61 -3.70 5.19 3.91
CA ALA A 61 -5.16 5.30 3.90
C ALA A 61 -5.63 6.43 4.83
N ALA A 62 -5.08 6.54 6.05
CA ALA A 62 -5.40 7.60 6.99
C ALA A 62 -5.02 8.99 6.45
N LEU A 63 -3.86 9.13 5.80
CA LEU A 63 -3.40 10.40 5.22
C LEU A 63 -4.26 10.82 4.02
N LEU A 64 -4.63 9.88 3.15
CA LEU A 64 -5.54 10.14 2.03
C LEU A 64 -6.92 10.56 2.53
N HIS A 65 -7.44 9.86 3.55
CA HIS A 65 -8.68 10.24 4.19
C HIS A 65 -8.61 11.65 4.78
N LYS A 66 -7.58 11.96 5.59
CA LYS A 66 -7.35 13.32 6.13
C LYS A 66 -7.25 14.38 5.03
N ALA A 67 -6.61 14.07 3.91
CA ALA A 67 -6.43 15.01 2.81
C ALA A 67 -7.71 15.28 2.02
N LEU A 68 -8.53 14.25 1.79
CA LEU A 68 -9.67 14.28 0.87
C LEU A 68 -11.04 14.35 1.54
N LEU A 69 -11.11 14.17 2.86
CA LEU A 69 -12.32 14.36 3.66
C LEU A 69 -12.84 15.79 3.48
N GLN A 70 -14.12 15.92 3.09
CA GLN A 70 -14.81 17.20 2.91
C GLN A 70 -16.06 17.22 3.78
N GLY A 71 -15.99 17.88 4.94
CA GLY A 71 -17.03 17.74 5.96
C GLY A 71 -17.10 16.30 6.45
N ASP A 72 -18.29 15.68 6.37
CA ASP A 72 -18.52 14.28 6.73
C ASP A 72 -18.48 13.32 5.52
N ASP A 73 -18.14 13.80 4.32
CA ASP A 73 -18.09 12.97 3.11
C ASP A 73 -16.77 12.19 2.98
N SER A 74 -16.83 10.89 3.26
CA SER A 74 -15.72 9.94 3.13
C SER A 74 -15.71 9.17 1.80
N SER A 75 -16.64 9.46 0.87
CA SER A 75 -16.81 8.69 -0.38
C SER A 75 -15.62 8.79 -1.35
N ARG A 76 -14.79 9.84 -1.18
CA ARG A 76 -13.60 10.13 -1.99
C ARG A 76 -12.48 9.11 -1.82
N VAL A 77 -12.45 8.37 -0.71
CA VAL A 77 -11.46 7.35 -0.42
C VAL A 77 -12.17 6.04 -0.15
N GLN A 78 -12.01 5.09 -1.06
CA GLN A 78 -12.55 3.74 -0.96
C GLN A 78 -11.41 2.81 -0.56
N ALA A 79 -11.50 2.17 0.60
CA ALA A 79 -10.51 1.18 1.00
C ALA A 79 -11.08 -0.23 0.89
N ILE A 80 -10.27 -1.15 0.38
CA ILE A 80 -10.57 -2.58 0.35
C ILE A 80 -9.52 -3.30 1.19
N HIS A 81 -9.97 -4.04 2.21
CA HIS A 81 -9.14 -4.98 2.95
C HIS A 81 -9.51 -6.40 2.55
N ILE A 82 -8.56 -7.14 1.98
CA ILE A 82 -8.74 -8.54 1.56
C ILE A 82 -8.05 -9.43 2.59
N ASP A 83 -8.83 -10.17 3.37
CA ASP A 83 -8.32 -11.24 4.22
C ASP A 83 -8.09 -12.49 3.36
N ASN A 84 -6.82 -12.77 3.11
CA ASN A 84 -6.36 -13.90 2.31
C ASN A 84 -6.24 -15.22 3.11
N GLY A 85 -6.51 -15.20 4.42
CA GLY A 85 -6.39 -16.36 5.30
C GLY A 85 -5.00 -16.66 5.84
N PHE A 86 -3.99 -15.86 5.46
CA PHE A 86 -2.59 -16.03 5.91
C PHE A 86 -2.12 -14.89 6.85
N LEU A 87 -3.05 -14.06 7.33
CA LEU A 87 -2.79 -13.02 8.32
C LEU A 87 -2.57 -13.63 9.71
N ARG A 88 -1.96 -12.87 10.63
CA ARG A 88 -1.80 -13.32 12.00
C ARG A 88 -3.13 -13.31 12.74
N LYS A 89 -3.17 -14.05 13.85
CA LYS A 89 -4.34 -14.12 14.73
C LYS A 89 -4.82 -12.70 15.09
N ASP A 90 -6.10 -12.44 14.86
CA ASP A 90 -6.82 -11.19 15.17
C ASP A 90 -6.29 -9.92 14.46
N GLU A 91 -5.32 -10.04 13.54
CA GLU A 91 -4.69 -8.89 12.87
C GLU A 91 -5.67 -8.16 11.94
N SER A 92 -6.41 -8.91 11.13
CA SER A 92 -7.41 -8.34 10.22
C SER A 92 -8.47 -7.53 10.99
N GLU A 93 -8.96 -8.07 12.10
CA GLU A 93 -9.98 -7.42 12.94
C GLU A 93 -9.45 -6.12 13.57
N GLN A 94 -8.21 -6.12 14.05
CA GLN A 94 -7.57 -4.93 14.62
C GLN A 94 -7.42 -3.82 13.58
N VAL A 95 -6.93 -4.16 12.39
CA VAL A 95 -6.76 -3.22 11.27
C VAL A 95 -8.10 -2.62 10.86
N VAL A 96 -9.11 -3.47 10.68
CA VAL A 96 -10.46 -3.05 10.31
C VAL A 96 -11.03 -2.11 11.38
N THR A 97 -10.90 -2.47 12.65
CA THR A 97 -11.38 -1.64 13.78
C THR A 97 -10.71 -0.27 13.79
N SER A 98 -9.37 -0.22 13.68
CA SER A 98 -8.63 1.05 13.70
C SER A 98 -9.00 1.97 12.53
N LEU A 99 -9.18 1.43 11.33
CA LEU A 99 -9.50 2.24 10.15
C LEU A 99 -10.97 2.71 10.14
N GLN A 100 -11.88 1.88 10.63
CA GLN A 100 -13.29 2.26 10.80
C GLN A 100 -13.46 3.35 11.87
N GLN A 101 -12.68 3.31 12.96
CA GLN A 101 -12.66 4.37 13.97
C GLN A 101 -12.22 5.73 13.42
N LEU A 102 -11.45 5.75 12.33
CA LEU A 102 -11.07 6.97 11.62
C LEU A 102 -12.17 7.50 10.68
N GLY A 103 -13.31 6.80 10.54
CA GLY A 103 -14.40 7.19 9.63
C GLY A 103 -14.15 6.79 8.16
N LEU A 104 -13.19 5.91 7.92
CA LEU A 104 -12.82 5.49 6.57
C LEU A 104 -13.81 4.44 6.03
N ASN A 105 -14.27 4.62 4.78
CA ASN A 105 -15.13 3.65 4.13
C ASN A 105 -14.34 2.40 3.73
N LEU A 106 -14.40 1.38 4.58
CA LEU A 106 -13.63 0.15 4.45
C LEU A 106 -14.50 -1.04 4.06
N ARG A 107 -14.27 -1.57 2.86
CA ARG A 107 -14.82 -2.84 2.38
C ARG A 107 -13.93 -3.99 2.80
N VAL A 108 -14.44 -4.86 3.68
CA VAL A 108 -13.73 -6.07 4.10
C VAL A 108 -14.17 -7.27 3.28
N VAL A 109 -13.22 -8.00 2.71
CA VAL A 109 -13.45 -9.19 1.90
C VAL A 109 -12.77 -10.39 2.55
N LYS A 110 -13.57 -11.34 3.05
CA LYS A 110 -13.08 -12.62 3.58
C LYS A 110 -12.91 -13.60 2.43
N ALA A 111 -11.68 -13.77 1.97
CA ALA A 111 -11.35 -14.56 0.78
C ALA A 111 -10.51 -15.82 1.07
N SER A 112 -10.28 -16.16 2.34
CA SER A 112 -9.42 -17.30 2.74
C SER A 112 -9.63 -18.59 1.94
N LEU A 113 -10.87 -19.08 1.83
CA LEU A 113 -11.19 -20.27 1.02
C LEU A 113 -10.86 -20.08 -0.47
N THR A 114 -11.11 -18.89 -1.01
CA THR A 114 -10.75 -18.56 -2.41
C THR A 114 -9.25 -18.66 -2.62
N PHE A 115 -8.44 -18.18 -1.67
CA PHE A 115 -6.99 -18.32 -1.74
C PHE A 115 -6.53 -19.76 -1.57
N TYR A 116 -7.09 -20.54 -0.65
CA TYR A 116 -6.68 -21.92 -0.41
C TYR A 116 -6.89 -22.83 -1.62
N ASP A 117 -8.01 -22.64 -2.32
CA ASP A 117 -8.38 -23.43 -3.49
C ASP A 117 -7.85 -22.83 -4.81
N ALA A 118 -7.28 -21.63 -4.77
CA ALA A 118 -6.77 -20.95 -5.95
C ALA A 118 -5.63 -21.72 -6.61
N SER A 119 -5.57 -21.61 -7.94
CA SER A 119 -4.44 -22.05 -8.77
C SER A 119 -4.26 -21.05 -9.91
N THR A 120 -3.09 -21.05 -10.54
CA THR A 120 -2.80 -20.16 -11.66
C THR A 120 -1.99 -20.86 -12.75
N ASN A 121 -1.76 -20.18 -13.87
CA ASN A 121 -0.91 -20.67 -14.93
C ASN A 121 0.52 -20.15 -14.74
N VAL A 122 1.47 -21.06 -14.66
CA VAL A 122 2.90 -20.77 -14.58
C VAL A 122 3.59 -21.50 -15.74
N HIS A 123 4.24 -20.74 -16.63
CA HIS A 123 4.91 -21.28 -17.83
C HIS A 123 4.02 -22.18 -18.71
N GLY A 124 2.75 -21.82 -18.89
CA GLY A 124 1.79 -22.58 -19.71
C GLY A 124 1.24 -23.85 -19.04
N ARG A 125 1.56 -24.08 -17.75
CA ARG A 125 1.03 -25.18 -16.94
C ARG A 125 0.16 -24.64 -15.82
N GLN A 126 -1.02 -25.22 -15.62
CA GLN A 126 -1.84 -24.96 -14.44
C GLN A 126 -1.12 -25.52 -13.19
N THR A 127 -0.98 -24.71 -12.16
CA THR A 127 -0.44 -25.13 -10.86
C THR A 127 -1.44 -26.02 -10.13
N LEU A 128 -0.97 -26.71 -9.08
CA LEU A 128 -1.88 -27.26 -8.09
C LEU A 128 -2.62 -26.13 -7.34
N SER A 129 -3.64 -26.49 -6.57
CA SER A 129 -4.25 -25.55 -5.62
C SER A 129 -3.21 -25.06 -4.60
N LEU A 130 -3.39 -23.87 -4.06
CA LEU A 130 -2.43 -23.26 -3.13
C LEU A 130 -2.16 -24.17 -1.92
N CYS A 131 -3.20 -24.79 -1.38
CA CYS A 131 -3.11 -25.71 -0.24
C CYS A 131 -2.29 -26.99 -0.53
N ARG A 132 -2.09 -27.34 -1.81
CA ARG A 132 -1.31 -28.52 -2.26
C ARG A 132 0.03 -28.14 -2.90
N THR A 133 0.25 -26.86 -3.15
CA THR A 133 1.48 -26.36 -3.78
C THR A 133 2.60 -26.33 -2.76
N VAL A 134 3.79 -26.81 -3.15
CA VAL A 134 4.99 -26.80 -2.28
C VAL A 134 6.02 -25.77 -2.72
N ASN A 135 6.09 -25.48 -4.03
CA ASN A 135 7.05 -24.54 -4.59
C ASN A 135 6.72 -23.09 -4.14
N PRO A 136 7.67 -22.36 -3.53
CA PRO A 136 7.41 -21.01 -3.02
C PRO A 136 7.13 -19.97 -4.10
N GLU A 137 7.76 -20.06 -5.28
CA GLU A 137 7.48 -19.13 -6.39
C GLU A 137 6.08 -19.36 -6.98
N GLU A 138 5.67 -20.62 -7.15
CA GLU A 138 4.30 -20.94 -7.55
C GLU A 138 3.29 -20.41 -6.50
N LYS A 139 3.58 -20.56 -5.20
CA LYS A 139 2.73 -19.97 -4.13
C LYS A 139 2.61 -18.45 -4.27
N ARG A 140 3.73 -17.74 -4.47
CA ARG A 140 3.72 -16.28 -4.65
C ARG A 140 2.87 -15.89 -5.85
N ARG A 141 3.02 -16.60 -6.97
CA ARG A 141 2.24 -16.32 -8.18
C ARG A 141 0.75 -16.58 -7.98
N ILE A 142 0.38 -17.71 -7.38
CA ILE A 142 -1.02 -18.03 -7.08
C ILE A 142 -1.64 -16.96 -6.18
N ILE A 143 -0.96 -16.57 -5.09
CA ILE A 143 -1.46 -15.56 -4.15
C ILE A 143 -1.60 -14.20 -4.85
N GLY A 144 -0.60 -13.77 -5.62
CA GLY A 144 -0.62 -12.50 -6.35
C GLY A 144 -1.76 -12.44 -7.38
N ASP A 145 -1.86 -13.44 -8.25
CA ASP A 145 -2.90 -13.49 -9.28
C ASP A 145 -4.30 -13.55 -8.66
N THR A 146 -4.46 -14.28 -7.55
CA THR A 146 -5.75 -14.37 -6.84
C THR A 146 -6.10 -13.05 -6.18
N PHE A 147 -5.13 -12.37 -5.58
CA PHE A 147 -5.33 -11.06 -4.96
C PHE A 147 -5.83 -10.02 -5.97
N VAL A 148 -5.20 -9.95 -7.16
CA VAL A 148 -5.63 -9.05 -8.22
C VAL A 148 -7.06 -9.36 -8.67
N LYS A 149 -7.40 -10.64 -8.87
CA LYS A 149 -8.76 -11.06 -9.27
C LYS A 149 -9.81 -10.68 -8.21
N VAL A 150 -9.51 -10.89 -6.93
CA VAL A 150 -10.44 -10.55 -5.84
C VAL A 150 -10.58 -9.03 -5.71
N ALA A 151 -9.49 -8.27 -5.84
CA ALA A 151 -9.50 -6.82 -5.82
C ALA A 151 -10.33 -6.24 -6.97
N ASP A 152 -10.10 -6.71 -8.20
CA ASP A 152 -10.83 -6.26 -9.38
C ASP A 152 -12.33 -6.57 -9.29
N ARG A 153 -12.69 -7.79 -8.90
CA ARG A 153 -14.09 -8.15 -8.63
C ARG A 153 -14.73 -7.22 -7.58
N THR A 154 -14.02 -6.95 -6.49
CA THR A 154 -14.54 -6.09 -5.42
C THR A 154 -14.67 -4.63 -5.87
N ALA A 155 -13.75 -4.12 -6.68
CA ALA A 155 -13.83 -2.78 -7.25
C ALA A 155 -15.03 -2.65 -8.20
N ASN A 156 -15.28 -3.68 -9.02
CA ASN A 156 -16.46 -3.75 -9.89
C ASN A 156 -17.77 -3.80 -9.09
N ASP A 157 -17.83 -4.57 -8.01
CA ASP A 157 -19.00 -4.61 -7.10
C ASP A 157 -19.30 -3.24 -6.47
N LEU A 158 -18.30 -2.38 -6.33
CA LEU A 158 -18.43 -1.00 -5.84
C LEU A 158 -18.78 0.01 -6.95
N ASN A 159 -19.01 -0.45 -8.19
CA ASN A 159 -19.26 0.38 -9.37
C ASN A 159 -18.16 1.44 -9.61
N LEU A 160 -16.91 1.13 -9.24
CA LEU A 160 -15.78 2.02 -9.48
C LEU A 160 -15.30 1.86 -10.92
N THR A 161 -15.39 2.93 -11.70
CA THR A 161 -14.86 2.96 -13.08
C THR A 161 -13.42 3.44 -13.09
N TRP A 162 -12.56 2.75 -13.84
CA TRP A 162 -11.13 3.10 -13.96
C TRP A 162 -10.89 4.52 -14.51
N ASP A 163 -11.85 5.07 -15.25
CA ASP A 163 -11.77 6.42 -15.85
C ASP A 163 -11.65 7.54 -14.80
N ASN A 164 -12.27 7.34 -13.62
CA ASN A 164 -12.30 8.33 -12.53
C ASN A 164 -11.60 7.81 -11.26
N LEU A 165 -10.83 6.75 -11.37
CA LEU A 165 -10.20 6.08 -10.23
C LEU A 165 -8.68 6.29 -10.22
N LEU A 166 -8.15 6.59 -9.04
CA LEU A 166 -6.71 6.54 -8.77
C LEU A 166 -6.43 5.41 -7.79
N LEU A 167 -5.42 4.59 -8.07
CA LEU A 167 -4.94 3.60 -7.12
C LEU A 167 -3.91 4.26 -6.20
N GLY A 168 -4.21 4.31 -4.91
CA GLY A 168 -3.24 4.71 -3.90
C GLY A 168 -2.45 3.49 -3.39
N GLN A 169 -1.18 3.69 -3.09
CA GLN A 169 -0.31 2.68 -2.51
C GLN A 169 0.60 3.29 -1.45
N GLY A 170 0.75 2.61 -0.31
CA GLY A 170 1.67 2.99 0.77
C GLY A 170 3.13 2.62 0.51
N THR A 171 3.52 2.35 -0.74
CA THR A 171 4.88 1.90 -1.10
C THR A 171 5.92 2.95 -0.71
N LEU A 172 6.99 2.53 -0.02
CA LEU A 172 8.07 3.42 0.44
C LEU A 172 9.22 3.47 -0.58
N ARG A 173 10.07 4.50 -0.44
CA ARG A 173 11.21 4.72 -1.34
C ARG A 173 12.20 3.54 -1.45
N PRO A 174 12.49 2.77 -0.38
CA PRO A 174 13.31 1.55 -0.50
C PRO A 174 12.75 0.55 -1.52
N ASP A 175 11.42 0.39 -1.57
CA ASP A 175 10.77 -0.51 -2.53
C ASP A 175 11.01 -0.09 -3.99
N LEU A 176 11.10 1.21 -4.24
CA LEU A 176 11.40 1.76 -5.57
C LEU A 176 12.86 1.52 -5.97
N ILE A 177 13.77 1.60 -5.00
CA ILE A 177 15.20 1.34 -5.23
C ILE A 177 15.43 -0.15 -5.51
N GLU A 178 14.76 -1.05 -4.78
CA GLU A 178 14.81 -2.49 -5.04
C GLU A 178 14.23 -2.83 -6.43
N SER A 179 13.12 -2.22 -6.80
CA SER A 179 12.52 -2.36 -8.14
C SER A 179 13.46 -1.86 -9.26
N ALA A 180 14.21 -0.78 -9.01
CA ALA A 180 15.23 -0.28 -9.94
C ALA A 180 16.48 -1.17 -9.96
N SER A 181 16.84 -1.80 -8.83
CA SER A 181 18.00 -2.68 -8.71
C SER A 181 17.85 -4.00 -9.49
N HIS A 182 16.61 -4.39 -9.79
CA HIS A 182 16.31 -5.51 -10.68
C HIS A 182 16.76 -5.29 -12.14
N MET A 183 16.83 -4.03 -12.59
CA MET A 183 17.46 -3.70 -13.87
C MET A 183 18.99 -3.81 -13.83
N ALA A 184 19.60 -4.01 -12.65
CA ALA A 184 21.04 -4.10 -12.45
C ALA A 184 21.52 -5.47 -11.87
N SER A 185 20.64 -6.33 -11.35
CA SER A 185 21.01 -7.60 -10.71
C SER A 185 19.96 -8.70 -10.96
N SER A 186 20.39 -9.84 -11.48
CA SER A 186 19.57 -10.91 -12.05
C SER A 186 19.07 -11.97 -11.06
N ARG A 187 18.83 -11.65 -9.78
CA ARG A 187 18.68 -12.69 -8.73
C ARG A 187 17.42 -12.67 -7.84
N ALA A 188 16.44 -11.78 -8.00
CA ALA A 188 15.24 -11.81 -7.14
C ALA A 188 13.91 -11.37 -7.81
N ASP A 189 13.24 -12.23 -8.58
CA ASP A 189 11.95 -11.85 -9.20
C ASP A 189 10.97 -11.20 -8.20
N ALA A 190 10.60 -9.96 -8.51
CA ALA A 190 9.86 -9.09 -7.61
C ALA A 190 8.40 -9.53 -7.46
N ILE A 191 7.85 -9.34 -6.27
CA ILE A 191 6.45 -9.63 -5.92
C ILE A 191 5.46 -8.62 -6.55
N LYS A 192 5.96 -7.56 -7.23
CA LYS A 192 5.16 -6.43 -7.73
C LYS A 192 4.99 -6.38 -9.26
N THR A 193 4.87 -7.53 -9.93
CA THR A 193 4.44 -7.63 -11.35
C THR A 193 3.19 -8.47 -11.53
#